data_AF-A0A263DD90-F1
#
_entry.id   AF-A0A263DD90-F1
#
_cell.length_a   1.000
_cell.length_b   1.000
_cell.length_c   1.000
_cell.angle_alpha   90.00
_cell.angle_beta   90.00
_cell.angle_gamma   90.00
#
_symmetry.space_group_name_H-M   'P 1'
#
loop_
_entity.id
_entity.type
_entity.pdbx_description
1 polymer ?
#
loop_
_entity_poly.entity_id
_entity_poly.type
_entity_poly.pdbx_seq_one_letter_code
_entity_poly.pdbx_strand_id
1 'polypeptide(L)'
;MVAPLLVVVAGPRDVTGSLVDAAGRSVAEERSLVVVVVRPAAPLTINPVVQALVARRVGDQVASLSRAARLMSTMVGVEVSETVVVREPVRWTRAGRRRALTRRLHALAGNLGAELHPVDRCDDGGPR
;
A
#
# COMPACT_ATOMS: atom_id res chain seq x y z
N MET A 1 -14.54 7.94 19.09
CA MET A 1 -13.26 7.83 18.35
C MET A 1 -13.58 7.70 16.88
N VAL A 2 -13.00 8.55 16.04
CA VAL A 2 -13.19 8.48 14.59
C VAL A 2 -12.25 7.40 14.05
N ALA A 3 -12.76 6.54 13.16
CA ALA A 3 -11.97 5.45 12.58
C ALA A 3 -10.72 5.99 11.86
N PRO A 4 -9.52 5.40 12.00
CA PRO A 4 -8.36 5.83 11.21
C PRO A 4 -8.61 5.66 9.71
N LEU A 5 -7.96 6.47 8.89
CA LEU A 5 -7.91 6.30 7.44
C LEU A 5 -6.74 5.39 7.08
N LEU A 6 -7.02 4.33 6.32
CA LEU A 6 -6.04 3.38 5.86
C LEU A 6 -5.77 3.58 4.37
N VAL A 7 -4.56 4.00 4.02
CA VAL A 7 -4.14 4.25 2.64
C VAL A 7 -3.16 3.18 2.18
N VAL A 8 -3.26 2.77 0.92
CA VAL A 8 -2.44 1.69 0.35
C VAL A 8 -1.41 2.26 -0.60
N VAL A 9 -0.15 1.91 -0.38
CA VAL A 9 0.99 2.26 -1.22
C VAL A 9 1.59 0.98 -1.80
N ALA A 10 1.25 0.66 -3.04
CA ALA A 10 1.80 -0.48 -3.78
C ALA A 10 2.88 -0.07 -4.79
N GLY A 11 2.92 1.21 -5.16
CA GLY A 11 3.95 1.78 -6.03
C GLY A 11 4.13 3.28 -5.87
N PRO A 12 5.06 3.88 -6.64
CA PRO A 12 5.40 5.29 -6.52
C PRO A 12 4.24 6.25 -6.80
N ARG A 13 3.31 5.89 -7.69
CA ARG A 13 2.13 6.71 -8.00
C ARG A 13 1.16 6.83 -6.82
N ASP A 14 1.03 5.77 -6.04
CA ASP A 14 0.18 5.75 -4.86
C ASP A 14 0.75 6.65 -3.75
N VAL A 15 2.09 6.80 -3.71
CA VAL A 15 2.74 7.78 -2.84
C VAL A 15 2.31 9.18 -3.26
N THR A 16 2.45 9.55 -4.53
CA THR A 16 2.17 10.94 -4.96
C THR A 16 0.70 11.32 -5.00
N GLY A 17 -0.20 10.38 -5.31
CA GLY A 17 -1.64 10.66 -5.44
C GLY A 17 -2.40 10.25 -4.19
N SER A 18 -2.59 8.94 -4.02
CA SER A 18 -3.48 8.39 -2.98
C SER A 18 -3.09 8.77 -1.56
N LEU A 19 -1.80 8.87 -1.24
CA LEU A 19 -1.36 9.32 0.07
C LEU A 19 -1.65 10.81 0.31
N VAL A 20 -1.49 11.66 -0.71
CA VAL A 20 -1.78 13.10 -0.60
C VAL A 20 -3.28 13.32 -0.38
N ASP A 21 -4.12 12.63 -1.14
CA ASP A 21 -5.59 12.71 -0.98
C ASP A 21 -6.01 12.21 0.40
N ALA A 22 -5.46 11.06 0.83
CA ALA A 22 -5.76 10.50 2.14
C ALA A 22 -5.25 11.37 3.30
N ALA A 23 -4.10 12.02 3.13
CA ALA A 23 -3.56 12.97 4.08
C ALA A 23 -4.45 14.22 4.17
N GLY A 24 -4.90 14.77 3.04
CA GLY A 24 -5.83 15.91 3.03
C GLY A 24 -7.14 15.61 3.76
N ARG A 25 -7.72 14.42 3.53
CA ARG A 25 -8.92 13.95 4.25
C ARG A 25 -8.65 13.69 5.74
N SER A 26 -7.51 13.10 6.07
CA SER A 26 -7.08 12.88 7.45
C SER A 26 -6.99 14.18 8.24
N VAL A 27 -6.46 15.25 7.64
CA VAL A 27 -6.41 16.58 8.27
C VAL A 27 -7.81 17.19 8.39
N ALA A 28 -8.59 17.17 7.31
CA ALA A 28 -9.92 17.78 7.30
C ALA A 28 -10.92 17.12 8.27
N GLU A 29 -10.78 15.81 8.48
CA GLU A 29 -11.65 15.01 9.33
C GLU A 29 -11.05 14.72 10.72
N GLU A 30 -9.85 15.23 11.00
CA GLU A 30 -9.07 14.98 12.23
C GLU A 30 -8.90 13.48 12.56
N ARG A 31 -8.57 12.69 11.53
CA ARG A 31 -8.44 11.22 11.60
C ARG A 31 -6.98 10.80 11.57
N SER A 32 -6.61 9.79 12.34
CA SER A 32 -5.29 9.17 12.25
C SER A 32 -5.08 8.50 10.89
N LEU A 33 -3.86 8.59 10.33
CA LEU A 33 -3.51 7.98 9.04
C LEU A 33 -2.63 6.74 9.24
N VAL A 34 -3.06 5.62 8.65
CA VAL A 34 -2.34 4.36 8.61
C VAL A 34 -1.91 4.07 7.17
N VAL A 35 -0.61 3.83 6.97
CA VAL A 35 -0.05 3.55 5.65
C VAL A 35 0.19 2.05 5.50
N VAL A 36 -0.36 1.45 4.46
CA VAL A 36 -0.12 0.04 4.12
C VAL A 36 0.81 -0.04 2.91
N VAL A 37 2.02 -0.55 3.12
CA VAL A 37 2.98 -0.81 2.03
C VAL A 37 2.81 -2.23 1.52
N VAL A 38 2.49 -2.38 0.23
CA VAL A 38 2.32 -3.70 -0.38
C VAL A 38 3.67 -4.26 -0.80
N ARG A 39 4.06 -5.38 -0.20
CA ARG A 39 5.23 -6.16 -0.60
C ARG A 39 4.85 -7.05 -1.80
N PRO A 40 5.44 -6.86 -2.99
CA PRO A 40 5.14 -7.69 -4.15
C PRO A 40 5.46 -9.17 -3.90
N ALA A 41 4.71 -10.04 -4.57
CA ALA A 41 4.94 -11.48 -4.49
C ALA A 41 6.30 -11.86 -5.10
N ALA A 42 7.11 -12.63 -4.37
CA ALA A 42 8.30 -13.26 -4.93
C ALA A 42 7.89 -14.29 -6.02
N PRO A 43 8.62 -14.39 -7.15
CA PRO A 43 8.40 -15.44 -8.13
C PRO A 43 8.57 -16.83 -7.51
N LEU A 44 7.80 -17.79 -7.99
CA LEU A 44 7.96 -19.19 -7.63
C LEU A 44 9.16 -19.77 -8.40
N THR A 45 10.35 -19.67 -7.82
CA THR A 45 11.58 -20.28 -8.34
C THR A 45 12.24 -21.10 -7.24
N ILE A 46 12.87 -22.21 -7.60
CA ILE A 46 13.64 -23.06 -6.68
C ILE A 46 15.13 -22.70 -6.65
N ASN A 47 15.60 -21.82 -7.53
CA ASN A 47 17.00 -21.43 -7.57
C ASN A 47 17.33 -20.50 -6.38
N PRO A 48 18.25 -20.89 -5.47
CA PRO A 48 18.51 -20.13 -4.25
C PRO A 48 19.14 -18.76 -4.51
N VAL A 49 19.98 -18.63 -5.55
CA VAL A 49 20.59 -17.35 -5.93
C VAL A 49 19.51 -16.39 -6.44
N VAL A 50 18.59 -16.87 -7.27
CA VAL A 50 17.47 -16.07 -7.78
C VAL A 50 16.55 -15.67 -6.63
N GLN A 51 16.24 -16.59 -5.70
CA GLN A 51 15.44 -16.26 -4.51
C GLN A 51 16.08 -15.14 -3.66
N ALA A 52 17.39 -15.21 -3.41
CA ALA A 52 18.11 -14.21 -2.63
C ALA A 52 18.09 -12.83 -3.32
N LEU A 53 18.34 -12.78 -4.63
CA LEU A 53 18.31 -11.54 -5.41
C LEU A 53 16.92 -10.90 -5.42
N VAL A 54 15.87 -11.70 -5.64
CA VAL A 54 14.49 -11.21 -5.57
C VAL A 54 14.15 -10.73 -4.17
N ALA A 55 14.48 -11.50 -3.13
CA ALA A 55 14.19 -11.13 -1.75
C ALA A 55 14.81 -9.77 -1.39
N ARG A 56 16.07 -9.55 -1.79
CA ARG A 56 16.77 -8.27 -1.63
C ARG A 56 16.05 -7.15 -2.39
N ARG A 57 15.76 -7.35 -3.69
CA ARG A 57 15.08 -6.34 -4.51
C ARG A 57 13.72 -5.95 -3.93
N VAL A 58 12.95 -6.94 -3.47
CA VAL A 58 11.64 -6.71 -2.82
C VAL A 58 11.81 -5.95 -1.49
N GLY A 59 12.84 -6.29 -0.71
CA GLY A 59 13.19 -5.56 0.53
C GLY A 59 13.53 -4.10 0.24
N ASP A 60 14.40 -3.85 -0.73
CA ASP A 60 14.81 -2.51 -1.16
C ASP A 60 13.60 -1.68 -1.63
N GLN A 61 12.68 -2.30 -2.38
CA GLN A 61 11.45 -1.65 -2.83
C GLN A 61 10.53 -1.27 -1.67
N VAL A 62 10.28 -2.18 -0.72
CA VAL A 62 9.46 -1.90 0.47
C VAL A 62 10.08 -0.76 1.30
N ALA A 63 11.39 -0.79 1.52
CA ALA A 63 12.11 0.25 2.24
C ALA A 63 12.03 1.60 1.51
N SER A 64 12.17 1.61 0.18
CA SER A 64 12.03 2.80 -0.65
C SER A 64 10.63 3.42 -0.52
N LEU A 65 9.57 2.62 -0.70
CA LEU A 65 8.18 3.10 -0.59
C LEU A 65 7.85 3.59 0.82
N SER A 66 8.32 2.89 1.86
CA SER A 66 8.10 3.30 3.26
C SER A 66 8.76 4.65 3.55
N ARG A 67 9.98 4.87 3.05
CA ARG A 67 10.67 6.17 3.17
C ARG A 67 9.95 7.27 2.41
N ALA A 68 9.54 7.00 1.17
CA ALA A 68 8.81 7.96 0.35
C ALA A 68 7.49 8.37 0.99
N ALA A 69 6.73 7.41 1.55
CA ALA A 69 5.49 7.68 2.26
C ALA A 69 5.73 8.54 3.50
N ARG A 70 6.77 8.24 4.30
CA ARG A 70 7.11 9.06 5.48
C ARG A 70 7.48 10.48 5.10
N LEU A 71 8.39 10.66 4.13
CA LEU A 71 8.79 11.98 3.65
C LEU A 71 7.60 12.77 3.14
N MET A 72 6.71 12.13 2.37
CA MET A 72 5.53 12.80 1.85
C MET A 72 4.54 13.16 2.94
N SER A 73 4.31 12.29 3.91
CA SER A 73 3.44 12.59 5.05
C SER A 73 3.97 13.80 5.83
N THR A 74 5.29 13.88 6.04
CA THR A 74 5.94 15.06 6.63
C THR A 74 5.74 16.32 5.78
N MET A 75 5.88 16.24 4.46
CA MET A 75 5.65 17.40 3.57
C MET A 75 4.21 17.89 3.59
N VAL A 76 3.23 16.98 3.72
CA VAL A 76 1.80 17.30 3.79
C VAL A 76 1.37 17.64 5.23
N GLY A 77 2.28 17.56 6.21
CA GLY A 77 2.01 17.92 7.60
C GLY A 77 1.16 16.89 8.36
N VAL A 78 1.18 15.62 7.97
CA VAL A 78 0.40 14.54 8.59
C VAL A 78 1.32 13.55 9.29
N GLU A 79 0.97 13.20 10.52
CA GLU A 79 1.64 12.15 11.28
C GLU A 79 1.08 10.77 10.88
N VAL A 80 1.94 9.90 10.36
CA VAL A 80 1.61 8.50 10.10
C VAL A 80 1.68 7.74 11.42
N SER A 81 0.52 7.34 11.93
CA SER A 81 0.43 6.61 13.20
C SER A 81 1.03 5.21 13.11
N GLU A 82 0.90 4.55 11.96
CA GLU A 82 1.43 3.21 11.74
C GLU A 82 1.77 2.96 10.26
N THR A 83 2.85 2.19 10.02
CA THR A 83 3.16 1.63 8.69
C THR A 83 3.06 0.11 8.74
N VAL A 84 2.10 -0.47 8.03
CA VAL A 84 1.89 -1.93 7.98
C VAL A 84 2.38 -2.48 6.64
N VAL A 85 3.16 -3.55 6.66
CA VAL A 85 3.61 -4.23 5.43
C VAL A 85 2.72 -5.43 5.14
N VAL A 86 2.07 -5.44 3.98
CA VAL A 86 1.20 -6.54 3.55
C VAL A 86 1.80 -7.24 2.34
N ARG A 87 1.97 -8.56 2.42
CA ARG A 87 2.41 -9.37 1.29
C ARG A 87 1.29 -9.55 0.26
N GLU A 88 1.61 -9.25 -0.99
CA GLU A 88 0.75 -9.56 -2.13
C GLU A 88 0.53 -11.09 -2.23
N PRO A 89 -0.73 -11.55 -2.33
CA PRO A 89 -1.02 -12.97 -2.48
C PRO A 89 -0.44 -13.54 -3.78
N VAL A 90 0.11 -14.75 -3.72
CA VAL A 90 0.59 -15.46 -4.90
C VAL A 90 -0.58 -16.19 -5.55
N ARG A 91 -1.10 -15.66 -6.67
CA ARG A 91 -2.09 -16.33 -7.54
C ARG A 91 -1.66 -16.20 -9.01
N TRP A 92 -2.02 -17.18 -9.84
CA TRP A 92 -1.54 -17.28 -11.22
C TRP A 92 -2.01 -16.12 -12.12
N THR A 93 -3.19 -15.52 -11.87
CA THR A 93 -3.70 -14.39 -12.66
C THR A 93 -3.54 -13.06 -11.93
N ARG A 94 -3.28 -11.97 -12.70
CA ARG A 94 -3.25 -10.60 -12.17
C ARG A 94 -4.56 -10.23 -11.46
N ALA A 95 -5.70 -10.58 -12.07
CA ALA A 95 -7.02 -10.37 -11.47
C ALA A 95 -7.19 -11.16 -10.16
N GLY A 96 -6.70 -12.39 -10.10
CA GLY A 96 -6.72 -13.22 -8.89
C GLY A 96 -5.89 -12.62 -7.76
N ARG A 97 -4.69 -12.11 -8.06
CA ARG A 97 -3.84 -11.40 -7.08
C ARG A 97 -4.53 -10.16 -6.53
N ARG A 98 -5.07 -9.30 -7.42
CA ARG A 98 -5.80 -8.08 -7.04
C ARG A 98 -6.98 -8.39 -6.13
N ARG A 99 -7.87 -9.32 -6.51
CA ARG A 99 -9.04 -9.70 -5.69
C ARG A 99 -8.63 -10.22 -4.32
N ALA A 100 -7.57 -11.04 -4.26
CA ALA A 100 -7.08 -11.57 -2.99
C ALA A 100 -6.46 -10.47 -2.11
N LEU A 101 -5.71 -9.54 -2.70
CA LEU A 101 -5.14 -8.40 -1.98
C LEU A 101 -6.25 -7.48 -1.45
N THR A 102 -7.24 -7.14 -2.27
CA THR A 102 -8.40 -6.33 -1.86
C THR A 102 -9.13 -6.95 -0.67
N ARG A 103 -9.43 -8.26 -0.70
CA ARG A 103 -10.04 -8.93 0.45
C ARG A 103 -9.18 -8.86 1.71
N ARG A 104 -7.87 -9.03 1.57
CA ARG A 104 -6.92 -8.93 2.69
C ARG A 104 -6.88 -7.53 3.27
N LEU A 105 -6.92 -6.50 2.43
CA LEU A 105 -6.94 -5.10 2.85
C LEU A 105 -8.25 -4.74 3.57
N HIS A 106 -9.40 -5.20 3.08
CA HIS A 106 -10.67 -5.04 3.79
C HIS A 106 -10.69 -5.76 5.14
N ALA A 107 -10.16 -6.98 5.23
CA ALA A 107 -10.03 -7.69 6.49
C ALA A 107 -9.10 -6.95 7.46
N LEU A 108 -7.97 -6.42 6.97
CA LEU A 108 -7.05 -5.62 7.77
C LEU A 108 -7.72 -4.34 8.27
N ALA A 109 -8.42 -3.62 7.41
CA ALA A 109 -9.16 -2.41 7.78
C ALA A 109 -10.20 -2.72 8.87
N GLY A 110 -10.96 -3.80 8.72
CA GLY A 110 -11.89 -4.27 9.75
C GLY A 110 -11.20 -4.59 11.09
N ASN A 111 -10.06 -5.28 11.07
CA ASN A 111 -9.31 -5.61 12.29
C ASN A 111 -8.73 -4.37 12.99
N LEU A 112 -8.36 -3.34 12.23
CA LEU A 112 -7.83 -2.08 12.75
C LEU A 112 -8.93 -1.06 13.10
N GLY A 113 -10.20 -1.38 12.84
CA GLY A 113 -11.30 -0.41 12.94
C GLY A 113 -11.11 0.80 12.01
N ALA A 114 -10.40 0.62 10.89
CA ALA A 114 -10.01 1.65 9.96
C ALA A 114 -10.94 1.69 8.74
N GLU A 115 -11.08 2.87 8.14
CA GLU A 115 -11.72 3.02 6.83
C GLU A 115 -10.66 2.92 5.74
N LEU A 116 -10.83 1.96 4.83
CA LEU A 116 -9.95 1.83 3.67
C LEU A 116 -10.20 2.99 2.71
N HIS A 117 -9.22 3.88 2.59
CA HIS A 117 -9.28 4.97 1.62
C HIS A 117 -9.28 4.38 0.21
N PRO A 118 -10.26 4.74 -0.64
CA PRO A 118 -10.24 4.33 -2.04
C PRO A 118 -8.99 4.91 -2.70
N VAL A 119 -8.15 4.04 -3.26
CA VAL A 119 -7.14 4.43 -4.23
C VAL A 119 -7.92 4.76 -5.49
N ASP A 120 -7.95 6.04 -5.85
CA ASP A 120 -8.60 6.45 -7.06
C ASP A 120 -8.00 5.64 -8.21
N ARG A 121 -8.89 5.02 -9.00
CA ARG A 121 -8.46 4.28 -10.18
C ARG A 121 -7.91 5.33 -11.13
N CYS A 122 -6.60 5.53 -11.16
CA CYS A 122 -5.97 6.09 -12.35
C CYS A 122 -6.29 5.14 -13.50
N ASP A 123 -7.34 5.53 -14.22
CA ASP A 123 -7.83 5.11 -15.53
C ASP A 123 -7.52 3.70 -16.00
N ASP A 124 -8.61 3.01 -16.33
CA ASP A 124 -8.71 1.98 -17.38
C ASP A 124 -8.37 2.56 -18.78
N GLY A 125 -7.31 3.38 -18.88
CA GLY A 125 -6.77 3.94 -20.12
C GLY A 125 -5.89 2.94 -20.86
N GLY A 126 -6.44 1.75 -21.17
CA GLY A 126 -5.91 0.94 -22.25
C GLY A 126 -6.54 1.42 -23.56
N PRO A 127 -5.77 1.66 -24.65
CA PRO A 127 -6.39 1.90 -25.94
C PRO A 127 -7.23 0.66 -26.32
N ARG A 128 -8.42 0.93 -26.86
CA ARG A 128 -9.28 -0.07 -27.51
C ARG A 128 -8.59 -0.67 -28.72
#